data_AF-A0A2D4F3X0-F1
#
_entry.id   AF-A0A2D4F3X0-F1
#
_cell.length_a   1.000
_cell.length_b   1.000
_cell.length_c   1.000
_cell.angle_alpha   90.00
_cell.angle_beta   90.00
_cell.angle_gamma   90.00
#
_symmetry.space_group_name_H-M   'P 1'
#
loop_
_entity.id
_entity.type
_entity.pdbx_description
1 polymer ?
#
loop_
_entity_poly.entity_id
_entity_poly.type
_entity_poly.pdbx_seq_one_letter_code
_entity_poly.pdbx_strand_id
1 'polypeptide(L)'
;MAKFWLCAAVGFYVLLQLCAARMDLNISCRYAGVFHVEKNQRYSLTREEAVQLCEALNSTIPTYEQMEKAFTLGFETCRYGFIEKNIVLPRHTPYYLCAANNTGIYVLSSNISDRYDTYCFNSSESRDVVCEPVKKLYSALPNNNSSIEIFNADGSRYFEGKKITERPQVTEDDSSVGSGSAIGRGTADPSDFTPEDDTTTFTPVYGREDHHYPHPGNPEDQNPQNPTEENSNHGKHHGNSSQDQQITEDFPLW
;
A
#
# COMPACT_ATOMS: atom_id res chain seq x y z
N MET A 1 -16.26 -5.92 53.86
CA MET A 1 -17.16 -5.37 52.83
C MET A 1 -16.54 -4.19 52.09
N ALA A 2 -16.79 -2.93 52.48
CA ALA A 2 -16.54 -1.73 51.65
C ALA A 2 -15.16 -1.62 50.95
N LYS A 3 -14.04 -1.93 51.64
CA LYS A 3 -12.69 -1.82 51.05
C LYS A 3 -12.48 -2.64 49.76
N PHE A 4 -13.10 -3.82 49.62
CA PHE A 4 -12.97 -4.63 48.40
C PHE A 4 -13.64 -3.98 47.18
N TRP A 5 -14.77 -3.29 47.38
CA TRP A 5 -15.48 -2.59 46.31
C TRP A 5 -14.71 -1.36 45.82
N LEU A 6 -13.99 -0.67 46.72
CA LEU A 6 -13.10 0.43 46.34
C LEU A 6 -11.97 -0.05 45.41
N CYS A 7 -11.30 -1.16 45.77
CA CYS A 7 -10.22 -1.71 44.94
C CYS A 7 -10.73 -2.17 43.56
N ALA A 8 -11.92 -2.78 43.48
CA ALA A 8 -12.54 -3.16 42.21
C ALA A 8 -12.87 -1.94 41.33
N ALA A 9 -13.44 -0.87 41.92
CA ALA A 9 -13.75 0.36 41.20
C ALA A 9 -12.50 1.08 40.68
N VAL A 10 -11.44 1.18 41.48
CA VAL A 10 -10.15 1.76 41.05
C VAL A 10 -9.50 0.90 39.97
N GLY A 11 -9.49 -0.43 40.12
CA GLY A 11 -8.96 -1.34 39.11
C GLY A 11 -9.70 -1.24 37.77
N PHE A 12 -11.03 -1.15 37.79
CA PHE A 12 -11.85 -0.96 36.59
C PHE A 12 -11.63 0.42 35.95
N TYR A 13 -11.47 1.48 36.75
CA TYR A 13 -11.15 2.82 36.25
C TYR A 13 -9.76 2.88 35.57
N VAL A 14 -8.75 2.22 36.15
CA VAL A 14 -7.42 2.10 35.53
C VAL A 14 -7.47 1.27 34.25
N LEU A 15 -8.28 0.20 34.20
CA LEU A 15 -8.52 -0.57 32.98
C LEU A 15 -9.21 0.27 31.88
N LEU A 16 -10.16 1.15 32.24
CA LEU A 16 -10.79 2.07 31.30
C LEU A 16 -9.78 3.06 30.71
N GLN A 17 -8.88 3.63 31.52
CA GLN A 17 -7.87 4.57 31.05
C GLN A 17 -6.81 3.89 30.16
N LEU A 18 -6.52 2.61 30.39
CA LEU A 18 -5.70 1.77 29.49
C LEU A 18 -6.43 1.37 28.19
N CYS A 19 -7.73 1.64 28.08
CA CYS A 19 -8.55 1.36 26.89
C CYS A 19 -8.65 2.58 25.94
N ALA A 20 -7.72 3.54 26.05
CA ALA A 20 -7.61 4.68 25.15
C ALA A 20 -7.13 4.24 23.76
N ALA A 21 -8.08 3.84 22.90
CA ALA A 21 -7.80 3.47 21.52
C ALA A 21 -7.19 4.66 20.75
N ARG A 22 -5.93 4.54 20.33
CA ARG A 22 -5.30 5.44 19.35
C ARG A 22 -5.67 4.97 17.94
N MET A 23 -5.87 5.91 17.02
CA MET A 23 -6.01 5.63 15.60
C MET A 23 -4.94 6.41 14.82
N ASP A 24 -4.11 5.68 14.08
CA ASP A 24 -3.02 6.24 13.29
C ASP A 24 -3.45 6.34 11.82
N LEU A 25 -3.19 7.47 11.18
CA LEU A 25 -3.43 7.71 9.76
C LEU A 25 -2.13 8.10 9.06
N ASN A 26 -1.66 7.28 8.13
CA ASN A 26 -0.51 7.55 7.27
C ASN A 26 -1.01 8.13 5.94
N ILE A 27 -0.58 9.35 5.58
CA ILE A 27 -1.14 10.15 4.48
C ILE A 27 -0.04 10.61 3.50
N SER A 28 -0.23 10.31 2.21
CA SER A 28 0.70 10.68 1.15
C SER A 28 0.62 12.16 0.73
N CYS A 29 1.56 12.61 -0.11
CA CYS A 29 1.35 13.78 -0.96
C CYS A 29 0.15 13.56 -1.89
N ARG A 30 -0.48 14.65 -2.33
CA ARG A 30 -1.54 14.67 -3.34
C ARG A 30 -0.92 14.78 -4.73
N TYR A 31 -1.48 14.05 -5.68
CA TYR A 31 -1.15 14.08 -7.11
C TYR A 31 -2.45 14.32 -7.88
N ALA A 32 -2.59 15.46 -8.56
CA ALA A 32 -3.86 15.96 -9.10
C ALA A 32 -5.03 15.85 -8.11
N GLY A 33 -4.78 16.15 -6.83
CA GLY A 33 -5.75 16.03 -5.73
C GLY A 33 -5.94 14.63 -5.14
N VAL A 34 -5.47 13.55 -5.78
CA VAL A 34 -5.57 12.17 -5.27
C VAL A 34 -4.43 11.86 -4.30
N PHE A 35 -4.72 11.17 -3.20
CA PHE A 35 -3.73 10.72 -2.20
C PHE A 35 -4.13 9.37 -1.58
N HIS A 36 -3.15 8.68 -1.01
CA HIS A 36 -3.32 7.43 -0.26
C HIS A 36 -3.50 7.71 1.23
N VAL A 37 -4.33 6.90 1.89
CA VAL A 37 -4.54 6.89 3.33
C VAL A 37 -4.54 5.46 3.87
N GLU A 38 -3.55 5.14 4.68
CA GLU A 38 -3.44 3.90 5.45
C GLU A 38 -3.86 4.12 6.91
N LYS A 39 -4.64 3.20 7.47
CA LYS A 39 -5.14 3.22 8.86
C LYS A 39 -4.40 2.18 9.70
N ASN A 40 -3.92 2.57 10.88
CA ASN A 40 -3.30 1.69 11.88
C ASN A 40 -2.19 0.75 11.33
N GLN A 41 -1.44 1.22 10.32
CA GLN A 41 -0.33 0.51 9.66
C GLN A 41 -0.72 -0.86 9.06
N ARG A 42 -2.01 -1.06 8.74
CA ARG A 42 -2.57 -2.31 8.24
C ARG A 42 -3.76 -2.07 7.31
N TYR A 43 -3.93 -2.94 6.32
CA TYR A 43 -5.18 -3.08 5.60
C TYR A 43 -6.34 -3.31 6.59
N SER A 44 -7.18 -2.29 6.77
CA SER A 44 -8.06 -2.22 7.94
C SER A 44 -9.34 -1.39 7.74
N LEU A 45 -9.64 -0.94 6.51
CA LEU A 45 -10.90 -0.29 6.13
C LEU A 45 -11.79 -1.26 5.36
N THR A 46 -13.11 -1.16 5.51
CA THR A 46 -14.06 -1.61 4.46
C THR A 46 -14.26 -0.49 3.42
N ARG A 47 -15.02 -0.71 2.35
CA ARG A 47 -15.35 0.34 1.39
C ARG A 47 -16.14 1.49 2.02
N GLU A 48 -17.03 1.17 2.96
CA GLU A 48 -17.87 2.14 3.67
C GLU A 48 -17.03 2.97 4.64
N GLU A 49 -16.13 2.33 5.40
CA GLU A 49 -15.16 3.03 6.25
C GLU A 49 -14.18 3.89 5.43
N ALA A 50 -13.81 3.44 4.22
CA ALA A 50 -12.95 4.17 3.29
C ALA A 50 -13.62 5.45 2.77
N VAL A 51 -14.88 5.38 2.33
CA VAL A 51 -15.67 6.57 1.92
C VAL A 51 -15.78 7.56 3.07
N GLN A 52 -16.18 7.09 4.26
CA GLN A 52 -16.31 7.92 5.47
C GLN A 52 -14.98 8.58 5.89
N LEU A 53 -13.85 7.88 5.70
CA LEU A 53 -12.53 8.44 5.98
C LEU A 53 -12.14 9.54 4.99
N CYS A 54 -12.45 9.37 3.69
CA CYS A 54 -12.26 10.45 2.71
C CYS A 54 -13.15 11.66 3.00
N GLU A 55 -14.44 11.45 3.34
CA GLU A 55 -15.36 12.52 3.73
C GLU A 55 -14.83 13.30 4.95
N ALA A 56 -14.31 12.60 5.97
CA ALA A 56 -13.68 13.22 7.13
C ALA A 56 -12.37 13.97 6.81
N LEU A 57 -11.78 13.74 5.64
CA LEU A 57 -10.63 14.47 5.09
C LEU A 57 -11.05 15.58 4.09
N ASN A 58 -12.32 15.99 4.09
CA ASN A 58 -12.90 16.93 3.10
C ASN A 58 -12.61 16.52 1.65
N SER A 59 -12.69 15.22 1.39
CA SER A 59 -12.34 14.57 0.13
C SER A 59 -13.42 13.55 -0.26
N THR A 60 -13.43 13.10 -1.52
CA THR A 60 -14.27 11.97 -1.95
C THR A 60 -13.40 10.73 -2.17
N ILE A 61 -14.03 9.56 -2.34
CA ILE A 61 -13.34 8.43 -2.98
C ILE A 61 -13.08 8.79 -4.47
N PRO A 62 -11.92 8.49 -5.07
CA PRO A 62 -11.60 8.90 -6.43
C PRO A 62 -12.30 8.04 -7.49
N THR A 63 -12.56 8.63 -8.65
CA THR A 63 -12.89 7.88 -9.88
C THR A 63 -11.63 7.23 -10.48
N TYR A 64 -11.81 6.31 -11.44
CA TYR A 64 -10.67 5.73 -12.16
C TYR A 64 -9.90 6.79 -12.97
N GLU A 65 -10.59 7.71 -13.65
CA GLU A 65 -9.99 8.84 -14.38
C GLU A 65 -9.15 9.75 -13.47
N GLN A 66 -9.60 10.01 -12.24
CA GLN A 66 -8.82 10.78 -11.25
C GLN A 66 -7.55 10.02 -10.83
N MET A 67 -7.64 8.69 -10.66
CA MET A 67 -6.47 7.84 -10.41
C MET A 67 -5.51 7.81 -11.61
N GLU A 68 -6.01 7.77 -12.84
CA GLU A 68 -5.19 7.89 -14.07
C GLU A 68 -4.47 9.24 -14.15
N LYS A 69 -5.16 10.35 -13.85
CA LYS A 69 -4.52 11.67 -13.82
C LYS A 69 -3.46 11.79 -12.71
N ALA A 70 -3.70 11.18 -11.55
CA ALA A 70 -2.69 11.12 -10.48
C ALA A 70 -1.47 10.28 -10.91
N PHE A 71 -1.73 9.14 -11.54
CA PHE A 71 -0.71 8.23 -12.07
C PHE A 71 0.17 8.92 -13.14
N THR A 72 -0.40 9.66 -14.10
CA THR A 72 0.42 10.38 -15.10
C THR A 72 1.35 11.44 -14.51
N LEU A 73 1.13 11.86 -13.26
CA LEU A 73 2.00 12.77 -12.50
C LEU A 73 3.01 12.06 -11.57
N GLY A 74 3.12 10.73 -11.64
CA GLY A 74 4.09 9.95 -10.88
C GLY A 74 3.57 9.28 -9.60
N PHE A 75 2.24 9.25 -9.38
CA PHE A 75 1.66 8.65 -8.18
C PHE A 75 1.76 7.11 -8.20
N GLU A 76 2.67 6.55 -7.40
CA GLU A 76 2.73 5.11 -7.13
C GLU A 76 2.74 4.80 -5.62
N THR A 77 2.25 3.61 -5.26
CA THR A 77 2.31 3.07 -3.89
C THR A 77 2.80 1.61 -3.91
N CYS A 78 2.87 0.95 -2.76
CA CYS A 78 2.93 -0.51 -2.69
C CYS A 78 1.71 -1.09 -1.96
N ARG A 79 0.56 -0.43 -2.08
CA ARG A 79 -0.63 -0.67 -1.25
C ARG A 79 -1.91 -0.78 -2.06
N TYR A 80 -2.68 -1.82 -1.79
CA TYR A 80 -4.04 -1.95 -2.29
C TYR A 80 -4.96 -0.99 -1.52
N GLY A 81 -5.72 -0.17 -2.25
CA GLY A 81 -6.69 0.75 -1.66
C GLY A 81 -7.94 0.89 -2.51
N PHE A 82 -9.06 1.20 -1.85
CA PHE A 82 -10.33 1.44 -2.52
C PHE A 82 -10.30 2.71 -3.39
N ILE A 83 -10.94 2.61 -4.56
CA ILE A 83 -11.46 3.72 -5.36
C ILE A 83 -12.97 3.48 -5.58
N GLU A 84 -13.69 4.41 -6.23
CA GLU A 84 -15.16 4.38 -6.37
C GLU A 84 -15.73 2.98 -6.67
N LYS A 85 -15.17 2.29 -7.67
CA LYS A 85 -15.63 0.98 -8.16
C LYS A 85 -14.67 -0.17 -7.83
N ASN A 86 -13.36 0.06 -7.90
CA ASN A 86 -12.32 -0.98 -7.82
C ASN A 86 -11.49 -0.91 -6.53
N ILE A 87 -10.65 -1.92 -6.31
CA ILE A 87 -9.48 -1.85 -5.42
C ILE A 87 -8.24 -1.84 -6.33
N VAL A 88 -7.32 -0.90 -6.13
CA VAL A 88 -6.18 -0.69 -7.05
C VAL A 88 -4.85 -0.52 -6.33
N LEU A 89 -3.76 -0.71 -7.08
CA LEU A 89 -2.38 -0.46 -6.66
C LEU A 89 -1.61 0.16 -7.85
N PRO A 90 -1.31 1.47 -7.84
CA PRO A 90 -0.57 2.13 -8.91
C PRO A 90 0.94 1.92 -8.79
N ARG A 91 1.61 1.52 -9.88
CA ARG A 91 3.06 1.30 -10.00
C ARG A 91 3.66 1.87 -11.29
N HIS A 92 4.68 2.72 -11.19
CA HIS A 92 5.57 3.03 -12.31
C HIS A 92 6.75 2.06 -12.35
N THR A 93 7.39 1.87 -11.19
CA THR A 93 8.58 1.02 -11.08
C THR A 93 8.17 -0.42 -10.72
N PRO A 94 8.60 -1.44 -11.47
CA PRO A 94 8.32 -2.83 -11.14
C PRO A 94 9.03 -3.22 -9.82
N TYR A 95 8.31 -3.88 -8.92
CA TYR A 95 8.87 -4.47 -7.70
C TYR A 95 8.12 -5.74 -7.31
N TYR A 96 8.85 -6.82 -7.01
CA TYR A 96 8.29 -8.17 -6.85
C TYR A 96 7.25 -8.30 -5.72
N LEU A 97 7.28 -7.44 -4.68
CA LEU A 97 6.28 -7.43 -3.61
C LEU A 97 5.08 -6.52 -3.89
N CYS A 98 5.16 -5.58 -4.85
CA CYS A 98 4.01 -4.76 -5.25
C CYS A 98 3.33 -5.37 -6.47
N ALA A 99 2.06 -5.78 -6.34
CA ALA A 99 1.26 -6.32 -7.46
C ALA A 99 1.98 -7.41 -8.29
N ALA A 100 2.82 -8.25 -7.66
CA ALA A 100 3.65 -9.27 -8.32
C ALA A 100 4.46 -8.74 -9.53
N ASN A 101 5.17 -7.62 -9.33
CA ASN A 101 6.04 -6.98 -10.33
C ASN A 101 5.32 -6.30 -11.52
N ASN A 102 3.99 -6.17 -11.49
CA ASN A 102 3.23 -5.45 -12.51
C ASN A 102 3.41 -3.92 -12.39
N THR A 103 3.17 -3.22 -13.50
CA THR A 103 3.14 -1.75 -13.61
C THR A 103 1.80 -1.25 -14.17
N GLY A 104 1.55 0.05 -14.11
CA GLY A 104 0.24 0.64 -14.38
C GLY A 104 -0.61 0.75 -13.10
N ILE A 105 -1.91 1.03 -13.28
CA ILE A 105 -2.90 0.96 -12.20
C ILE A 105 -3.41 -0.48 -12.13
N TYR A 106 -2.74 -1.32 -11.34
CA TYR A 106 -3.14 -2.71 -11.21
C TYR A 106 -4.49 -2.80 -10.47
N VAL A 107 -5.50 -3.38 -11.12
CA VAL A 107 -6.82 -3.64 -10.54
C VAL A 107 -6.84 -5.02 -9.90
N LEU A 108 -7.19 -5.08 -8.61
CA LEU A 108 -7.29 -6.33 -7.88
C LEU A 108 -8.56 -7.10 -8.30
N SER A 109 -8.39 -8.34 -8.77
CA SER A 109 -9.45 -9.18 -9.36
C SER A 109 -10.06 -10.23 -8.42
N SER A 110 -9.46 -10.45 -7.25
CA SER A 110 -9.90 -11.42 -6.24
C SER A 110 -9.84 -10.82 -4.84
N ASN A 111 -10.41 -11.51 -3.84
CA ASN A 111 -10.43 -11.08 -2.43
C ASN A 111 -11.05 -9.69 -2.19
N ILE A 112 -11.91 -9.21 -3.09
CA ILE A 112 -12.51 -7.86 -3.06
C ILE A 112 -13.41 -7.57 -1.84
N SER A 113 -13.69 -8.59 -1.01
CA SER A 113 -14.41 -8.50 0.26
C SER A 113 -13.51 -8.27 1.48
N ASP A 114 -12.19 -8.36 1.32
CA ASP A 114 -11.23 -8.12 2.40
C ASP A 114 -11.12 -6.62 2.73
N ARG A 115 -10.48 -6.34 3.87
CA ARG A 115 -10.13 -4.97 4.26
C ARG A 115 -8.88 -4.51 3.51
N TYR A 116 -8.82 -3.21 3.22
CA TYR A 116 -7.72 -2.56 2.49
C TYR A 116 -7.38 -1.17 3.06
N ASP A 117 -6.54 -0.41 2.37
CA ASP A 117 -6.39 1.04 2.58
C ASP A 117 -7.44 1.79 1.73
N THR A 118 -7.36 3.13 1.67
CA THR A 118 -8.14 3.91 0.69
C THR A 118 -7.28 4.89 -0.08
N TYR A 119 -7.77 5.27 -1.26
CA TYR A 119 -7.40 6.51 -1.91
C TYR A 119 -8.51 7.53 -1.72
N CYS A 120 -8.15 8.81 -1.64
CA CYS A 120 -9.08 9.93 -1.51
C CYS A 120 -8.72 11.03 -2.52
N PHE A 121 -9.70 11.80 -2.97
CA PHE A 121 -9.56 12.91 -3.91
C PHE A 121 -10.05 14.22 -3.28
N ASN A 122 -9.16 15.21 -3.18
CA ASN A 122 -9.50 16.55 -2.73
C ASN A 122 -9.75 17.45 -3.96
N SER A 123 -11.03 17.73 -4.24
CA SER A 123 -11.46 18.55 -5.38
C SER A 123 -11.08 20.03 -5.29
N SER A 124 -10.62 20.50 -4.13
CA SER A 124 -10.10 21.87 -3.95
C SER A 124 -8.62 21.99 -4.28
N GLU A 125 -7.91 20.88 -4.54
CA GLU A 125 -6.52 20.90 -4.93
C GLU A 125 -6.37 20.82 -6.46
N SER A 126 -5.92 21.92 -7.06
CA SER A 126 -5.80 22.10 -8.51
C SER A 126 -4.37 21.97 -9.04
N ARG A 127 -3.38 21.83 -8.14
CA ARG A 127 -1.95 21.69 -8.49
C ARG A 127 -1.58 20.24 -8.77
N ASP A 128 -0.50 20.05 -9.54
CA ASP A 128 -0.05 18.75 -9.98
C ASP A 128 0.43 17.85 -8.83
N VAL A 129 1.38 18.32 -8.00
CA VAL A 129 1.91 17.56 -6.85
C VAL A 129 2.04 18.45 -5.62
N VAL A 130 1.54 17.98 -4.47
CA VAL A 130 1.38 18.79 -3.25
C VAL A 130 1.63 17.96 -1.99
N CYS A 131 2.56 18.38 -1.14
CA CYS A 131 2.99 17.63 0.05
C CYS A 131 2.69 18.32 1.39
N GLU A 132 2.06 19.50 1.41
CA GLU A 132 1.78 20.23 2.64
C GLU A 132 0.98 19.39 3.66
N PRO A 133 1.29 19.40 4.96
CA PRO A 133 0.69 18.48 5.92
C PRO A 133 -0.82 18.61 6.11
N VAL A 134 -1.51 17.47 6.12
CA VAL A 134 -2.84 17.30 6.69
C VAL A 134 -2.70 17.31 8.22
N LYS A 135 -3.43 18.22 8.87
CA LYS A 135 -3.24 18.55 10.30
C LYS A 135 -4.29 17.91 11.21
N LYS A 136 -5.49 17.69 10.67
CA LYS A 136 -6.66 17.14 11.38
C LYS A 136 -7.67 16.60 10.36
N LEU A 137 -8.65 15.86 10.88
CA LEU A 137 -9.92 15.64 10.18
C LEU A 137 -10.82 16.89 10.27
N TYR A 138 -11.80 16.97 9.37
CA TYR A 138 -12.76 18.05 9.26
C TYR A 138 -14.15 17.68 9.81
N SER A 139 -14.50 16.39 9.81
CA SER A 139 -15.62 15.80 10.55
C SER A 139 -15.13 14.63 11.42
N ALA A 140 -15.99 14.08 12.27
CA ALA A 140 -15.71 12.88 13.04
C ALA A 140 -15.99 11.62 12.20
N LEU A 141 -15.17 10.57 12.36
CA LEU A 141 -15.53 9.25 11.81
C LEU A 141 -16.69 8.65 12.61
N PRO A 142 -17.54 7.82 11.98
CA PRO A 142 -18.49 7.01 12.72
C PRO A 142 -17.80 6.05 13.70
N ASN A 143 -18.36 5.97 14.91
CA ASN A 143 -18.05 4.97 15.95
C ASN A 143 -16.63 4.99 16.57
N ASN A 144 -15.76 5.98 16.30
CA ASN A 144 -14.45 6.06 16.96
C ASN A 144 -14.39 7.11 18.10
N ASN A 145 -14.40 6.63 19.35
CA ASN A 145 -14.00 7.43 20.52
C ASN A 145 -12.47 7.53 20.66
N SER A 146 -11.75 7.50 19.53
CA SER A 146 -10.32 7.27 19.45
C SER A 146 -9.57 8.57 19.18
N SER A 147 -8.51 8.86 19.94
CA SER A 147 -7.61 9.96 19.62
C SER A 147 -6.82 9.64 18.35
N ILE A 148 -6.73 10.62 17.44
CA ILE A 148 -6.21 10.44 16.08
C ILE A 148 -4.83 11.10 15.94
N GLU A 149 -3.83 10.33 15.52
CA GLU A 149 -2.54 10.83 15.05
C GLU A 149 -2.45 10.71 13.52
N ILE A 150 -2.07 11.80 12.86
CA ILE A 150 -1.83 11.86 11.42
C ILE A 150 -0.33 11.97 11.18
N PHE A 151 0.20 11.04 10.39
CA PHE A 151 1.57 10.97 9.90
C PHE A 151 1.56 11.41 8.43
N ASN A 152 2.36 12.42 8.09
CA ASN A 152 2.42 12.98 6.74
C ASN A 152 3.71 12.56 6.01
N ALA A 153 3.68 12.59 4.68
CA ALA A 153 4.83 12.31 3.82
C ALA A 153 6.07 13.21 4.05
N ASP A 154 5.92 14.40 4.66
CA ASP A 154 7.05 15.26 5.08
C ASP A 154 7.67 14.82 6.43
N GLY A 155 7.21 13.72 7.01
CA GLY A 155 7.60 13.23 8.34
C GLY A 155 6.93 13.96 9.51
N SER A 156 6.06 14.95 9.26
CA SER A 156 5.39 15.68 10.33
C SER A 156 4.19 14.91 10.89
N ARG A 157 4.09 14.91 12.22
CA ARG A 157 3.01 14.26 12.97
C ARG A 157 2.07 15.27 13.59
N TYR A 158 0.78 14.99 13.57
CA TYR A 158 -0.26 15.81 14.19
C TYR A 158 -1.21 14.96 15.02
N PHE A 159 -1.39 15.30 16.29
CA PHE A 159 -2.35 14.68 17.19
C PHE A 159 -3.47 15.67 17.50
N GLU A 160 -4.71 15.31 17.17
CA GLU A 160 -5.90 16.16 17.40
C GLU A 160 -5.75 17.60 16.89
N GLY A 161 -5.09 17.80 15.73
CA GLY A 161 -4.83 19.13 15.15
C GLY A 161 -3.55 19.82 15.58
N LYS A 162 -2.87 19.33 16.63
CA LYS A 162 -1.63 19.92 17.17
C LYS A 162 -0.41 19.20 16.60
N LYS A 163 0.59 19.94 16.11
CA LYS A 163 1.84 19.34 15.61
C LYS A 163 2.63 18.74 16.78
N ILE A 164 3.02 17.48 16.67
CA ILE A 164 3.96 16.86 17.60
C ILE A 164 5.38 17.14 17.09
N THR A 165 6.18 17.83 17.91
CA THR A 165 7.62 18.03 17.69
C THR A 165 8.49 17.19 18.61
N GLU A 166 7.89 16.44 19.54
CA GLU A 166 8.61 15.65 20.52
C GLU A 166 9.18 14.36 19.92
N ARG A 167 10.48 14.17 20.10
CA ARG A 167 11.12 12.86 20.16
C ARG A 167 10.66 12.20 21.48
N PRO A 168 10.41 10.89 21.54
CA PRO A 168 10.08 10.24 22.81
C PRO A 168 11.12 10.62 23.86
N GLN A 169 10.68 11.15 25.00
CA GLN A 169 11.60 11.40 26.10
C GLN A 169 12.06 10.04 26.63
N VAL A 170 13.34 9.74 26.42
CA VAL A 170 14.03 8.77 27.25
C VAL A 170 14.04 9.37 28.64
N THR A 171 13.26 8.79 29.55
CA THR A 171 13.28 9.16 30.95
C THR A 171 14.59 8.64 31.55
N GLU A 172 15.62 9.48 31.51
CA GLU A 172 16.85 9.31 32.28
C GLU A 172 16.52 9.55 33.76
N ASP A 173 15.99 8.50 34.42
CA ASP A 173 15.88 8.37 35.87
C ASP A 173 16.49 7.02 36.26
N ASP A 174 17.59 7.06 37.01
CA ASP A 174 18.49 5.93 37.24
C ASP A 174 17.95 4.89 38.24
N SER A 175 18.24 3.60 37.99
CA SER A 175 19.03 2.80 38.96
C SER A 175 19.39 1.37 38.51
N SER A 176 20.69 1.14 38.33
CA SER A 176 21.43 -0.08 38.74
C SER A 176 20.89 -1.48 38.35
N VAL A 177 21.37 -1.97 37.21
CA VAL A 177 22.19 -3.20 37.21
C VAL A 177 23.34 -3.04 36.21
N GLY A 178 24.57 -3.16 36.69
CA GLY A 178 25.77 -2.96 35.88
C GLY A 178 26.43 -4.27 35.43
N SER A 179 27.07 -4.23 34.26
CA SER A 179 28.08 -5.20 33.84
C SER A 179 29.31 -4.43 33.36
N GLY A 180 30.31 -4.31 34.23
CA GLY A 180 31.54 -3.58 33.93
C GLY A 180 32.56 -4.42 33.17
N SER A 181 33.33 -3.79 32.28
CA SER A 181 34.62 -4.30 31.80
C SER A 181 35.49 -3.17 31.31
N ALA A 182 36.39 -2.71 32.17
CA ALA A 182 37.46 -1.77 31.83
C ALA A 182 38.70 -2.09 32.68
N ILE A 183 39.59 -2.94 32.15
CA ILE A 183 40.97 -3.06 32.63
C ILE A 183 41.89 -2.86 31.43
N GLY A 184 42.50 -1.67 31.37
CA GLY A 184 43.60 -1.35 30.48
C GLY A 184 44.78 -0.82 31.29
N ARG A 185 45.90 -1.55 31.26
CA ARG A 185 47.24 -1.21 31.80
C ARG A 185 48.21 -2.32 31.34
N GLY A 186 49.37 -2.05 30.76
CA GLY A 186 49.97 -0.77 30.36
C GLY A 186 51.21 -0.98 29.48
N THR A 187 51.90 0.11 29.15
CA THR A 187 53.18 0.19 28.40
C THR A 187 54.32 -0.63 29.03
N ALA A 188 55.37 -1.09 28.33
CA ALA A 188 55.84 -0.84 26.95
C ALA A 188 56.29 -2.18 26.28
N ASP A 189 57.26 -2.37 25.36
CA ASP A 189 58.36 -1.61 24.72
C ASP A 189 58.68 -2.27 23.32
N PRO A 190 59.63 -1.81 22.45
CA PRO A 190 59.37 -1.81 20.99
C PRO A 190 60.40 -2.52 20.06
N SER A 191 59.91 -3.50 19.26
CA SER A 191 60.37 -3.88 17.90
C SER A 191 59.19 -4.59 17.19
N ASP A 192 59.04 -4.67 15.86
CA ASP A 192 59.96 -4.37 14.74
C ASP A 192 59.17 -3.95 13.46
N PHE A 193 59.86 -3.40 12.46
CA PHE A 193 59.46 -3.13 11.05
C PHE A 193 58.25 -2.22 10.67
N THR A 194 58.53 -1.38 9.67
CA THR A 194 57.65 -0.68 8.71
C THR A 194 58.39 -0.66 7.34
N PRO A 195 57.87 -0.10 6.22
CA PRO A 195 56.51 -0.05 5.68
C PRO A 195 56.41 -0.38 4.15
N GLU A 196 55.35 -1.07 3.71
CA GLU A 196 54.84 -1.11 2.31
C GLU A 196 53.29 -1.21 2.43
N ASP A 197 52.37 -0.47 1.80
CA ASP A 197 52.24 0.26 0.51
C ASP A 197 51.50 -0.52 -0.62
N ASP A 198 50.78 0.26 -1.44
CA ASP A 198 50.13 -0.01 -2.74
C ASP A 198 48.88 -0.92 -2.88
N THR A 199 47.73 -0.26 -3.06
CA THR A 199 46.75 -0.37 -4.18
C THR A 199 46.07 -1.71 -4.60
N THR A 200 44.93 -1.53 -5.28
CA THR A 200 44.19 -2.46 -6.19
C THR A 200 43.17 -3.47 -5.61
N THR A 201 41.89 -3.14 -5.83
CA THR A 201 40.86 -3.97 -6.49
C THR A 201 40.65 -5.42 -6.04
N PHE A 202 39.44 -5.70 -5.52
CA PHE A 202 38.86 -7.04 -5.49
C PHE A 202 37.57 -7.13 -6.31
N THR A 203 37.50 -8.17 -7.15
CA THR A 203 36.32 -8.55 -7.94
C THR A 203 35.38 -9.46 -7.12
N PRO A 204 34.07 -9.47 -7.41
CA PRO A 204 33.15 -10.44 -6.82
C PRO A 204 33.37 -11.83 -7.44
N VAL A 205 33.55 -12.86 -6.61
CA VAL A 205 33.65 -14.25 -7.05
C VAL A 205 32.26 -14.86 -7.20
N TYR A 206 31.97 -15.44 -8.37
CA TYR A 206 30.76 -16.23 -8.59
C TYR A 206 30.84 -17.56 -7.82
N GLY A 207 30.05 -17.70 -6.77
CA GLY A 207 29.73 -19.00 -6.18
C GLY A 207 28.72 -19.76 -7.04
N ARG A 208 28.98 -21.04 -7.32
CA ARG A 208 28.09 -21.92 -8.08
C ARG A 208 27.76 -23.15 -7.24
N GLU A 209 26.48 -23.35 -6.96
CA GLU A 209 25.95 -24.62 -6.43
C GLU A 209 24.75 -25.06 -7.29
N ASP A 210 24.80 -26.29 -7.80
CA ASP A 210 23.81 -26.86 -8.70
C ASP A 210 22.79 -27.72 -7.91
N HIS A 211 21.49 -27.38 -8.00
CA HIS A 211 20.41 -28.20 -7.44
C HIS A 211 19.38 -28.59 -8.50
N HIS A 212 19.39 -29.87 -8.87
CA HIS A 212 18.40 -30.53 -9.74
C HIS A 212 17.16 -30.95 -8.95
N TYR A 213 15.96 -30.60 -9.43
CA TYR A 213 14.72 -31.38 -9.33
C TYR A 213 13.73 -30.91 -10.43
N PRO A 214 12.68 -31.68 -10.80
CA PRO A 214 12.35 -31.84 -12.22
C PRO A 214 11.16 -31.00 -12.70
N HIS A 215 11.19 -30.67 -13.98
CA HIS A 215 10.06 -30.04 -14.69
C HIS A 215 8.93 -31.05 -14.95
N PRO A 216 7.65 -30.70 -14.69
CA PRO A 216 6.52 -31.30 -15.38
C PRO A 216 6.56 -30.89 -16.86
N GLY A 217 6.31 -31.84 -17.77
CA GLY A 217 6.35 -31.61 -19.22
C GLY A 217 4.98 -31.30 -19.84
N ASN A 218 5.00 -30.61 -20.97
CA ASN A 218 3.83 -30.51 -21.86
C ASN A 218 3.55 -31.87 -22.52
N PRO A 219 2.27 -32.25 -22.70
CA PRO A 219 1.85 -33.26 -23.67
C PRO A 219 1.50 -32.60 -25.01
N GLU A 220 2.22 -32.95 -26.08
CA GLU A 220 1.79 -32.71 -27.47
C GLU A 220 1.34 -34.02 -28.13
N ASP A 221 0.50 -33.88 -29.16
CA ASP A 221 0.09 -34.85 -30.18
C ASP A 221 -0.43 -36.24 -29.78
N GLN A 222 -1.73 -36.43 -30.06
CA GLN A 222 -2.27 -37.72 -30.53
C GLN A 222 -2.98 -37.52 -31.87
N ASN A 223 -2.51 -38.21 -32.91
CA ASN A 223 -3.12 -38.29 -34.23
C ASN A 223 -3.21 -39.76 -34.65
N PRO A 224 -4.39 -40.24 -35.05
CA PRO A 224 -4.48 -41.36 -35.97
C PRO A 224 -5.41 -41.09 -37.17
N GLN A 225 -4.78 -40.97 -38.33
CA GLN A 225 -5.19 -41.52 -39.64
C GLN A 225 -6.51 -41.04 -40.28
N ASN A 226 -6.34 -40.46 -41.48
CA ASN A 226 -7.42 -40.08 -42.40
C ASN A 226 -7.65 -41.18 -43.47
N PRO A 227 -8.90 -41.54 -43.81
CA PRO A 227 -9.24 -42.24 -45.04
C PRO A 227 -9.88 -41.29 -46.08
N THR A 228 -9.37 -41.30 -47.31
CA THR A 228 -9.97 -40.59 -48.45
C THR A 228 -11.10 -41.41 -49.08
N GLU A 229 -12.21 -40.77 -49.42
CA GLU A 229 -12.96 -41.09 -50.65
C GLU A 229 -13.79 -39.90 -51.14
N GLU A 230 -14.15 -39.90 -52.42
CA GLU A 230 -14.83 -38.79 -53.09
C GLU A 230 -16.35 -38.82 -52.90
N ASN A 231 -17.02 -37.67 -53.02
CA ASN A 231 -18.10 -37.54 -54.02
C ASN A 231 -18.51 -36.09 -54.32
N SER A 232 -19.17 -35.92 -55.48
CA SER A 232 -19.59 -34.63 -56.03
C SER A 232 -21.00 -34.23 -55.57
N ASN A 233 -21.28 -32.92 -55.38
CA ASN A 233 -22.19 -32.20 -56.30
C ASN A 233 -22.44 -30.70 -56.01
N HIS A 234 -22.44 -29.94 -57.12
CA HIS A 234 -23.35 -28.83 -57.50
C HIS A 234 -23.81 -27.78 -56.47
N GLY A 235 -23.55 -26.49 -56.74
CA GLY A 235 -24.12 -25.40 -55.93
C GLY A 235 -23.68 -23.95 -56.23
N LYS A 236 -23.43 -23.54 -57.48
CA LYS A 236 -23.24 -22.11 -57.81
C LYS A 236 -24.58 -21.37 -57.75
N HIS A 237 -24.63 -20.18 -57.15
CA HIS A 237 -25.25 -19.00 -57.78
C HIS A 237 -24.72 -17.67 -57.19
N HIS A 238 -24.87 -16.60 -57.97
CA HIS A 238 -24.53 -15.20 -57.65
C HIS A 238 -25.57 -14.60 -56.67
N GLY A 239 -25.36 -13.47 -55.97
CA GLY A 239 -24.20 -12.58 -55.89
C GLY A 239 -24.60 -11.08 -55.85
N ASN A 240 -23.74 -10.25 -55.23
CA ASN A 240 -23.73 -8.77 -55.22
C ASN A 240 -24.80 -7.93 -54.46
N SER A 241 -24.27 -7.16 -53.50
CA SER A 241 -24.33 -5.67 -53.45
C SER A 241 -25.53 -4.93 -52.82
N SER A 242 -25.23 -4.29 -51.68
CA SER A 242 -25.54 -2.90 -51.28
C SER A 242 -26.90 -2.26 -51.59
N GLN A 243 -27.60 -1.79 -50.54
CA GLN A 243 -27.76 -0.34 -50.32
C GLN A 243 -28.16 0.02 -48.88
N ASP A 244 -28.09 1.32 -48.57
CA ASP A 244 -28.28 1.94 -47.25
C ASP A 244 -29.75 1.94 -46.77
N GLN A 245 -29.96 2.05 -45.45
CA GLN A 245 -30.98 2.99 -44.92
C GLN A 245 -30.76 3.39 -43.45
N GLN A 246 -31.36 4.51 -43.08
CA GLN A 246 -31.19 5.24 -41.81
C GLN A 246 -32.31 4.97 -40.80
N ILE A 247 -31.97 5.15 -39.51
CA ILE A 247 -32.80 5.69 -38.42
C ILE A 247 -34.19 5.07 -38.19
N THR A 248 -34.34 4.42 -37.04
CA THR A 248 -35.29 4.87 -35.99
C THR A 248 -34.70 4.59 -34.61
N GLU A 249 -34.93 5.49 -33.66
CA GLU A 249 -34.75 5.17 -32.23
C GLU A 249 -36.03 4.53 -31.70
N ASP A 250 -35.91 3.67 -30.68
CA ASP A 250 -36.97 3.51 -29.68
C ASP A 250 -36.39 2.98 -28.36
N PHE A 251 -36.77 3.60 -27.24
CA PHE A 251 -36.40 3.21 -25.87
C PHE A 251 -37.63 2.67 -25.15
N PRO A 252 -37.52 1.55 -24.43
CA PRO A 252 -38.37 1.28 -23.27
C PRO A 252 -37.61 1.61 -21.98
N LEU A 253 -38.12 2.57 -21.22
CA LEU A 253 -37.90 2.65 -19.77
C LEU A 253 -38.59 1.46 -19.10
N TRP A 254 -37.89 0.65 -18.29
CA TRP A 254 -38.36 -0.05 -17.08
C TRP A 254 -37.15 -0.48 -16.25
#